data_AF-A0AA37BPY3-F1
#
_entry.id   AF-A0AA37BPY3-F1
#
_cell.length_a   1.000
_cell.length_b   1.000
_cell.length_c   1.000
_cell.angle_alpha   90.00
_cell.angle_beta   90.00
_cell.angle_gamma   90.00
#
_symmetry.space_group_name_H-M   'P 1'
#
loop_
_entity.id
_entity.type
_entity.pdbx_description
1 polymer ?
#
loop_
_entity_poly.entity_id
_entity_poly.type
_entity_poly.pdbx_seq_one_letter_code
_entity_poly.pdbx_strand_id
1 'polypeptide(L)'
;MHSSLRIRRLRDLDQEYLDSLLRSCVEEGGSCHLLLSDGVVLDVERYLGTDMSEMVMVQRILTPFQLRRILLEGDTLPHLIVLSSSVLSEWGMEITLSVLDIMRMKAYFQGCQITLVVFGAPFILDHVARGLAVNG
;
A
#
# COMPACT_ATOMS: atom_id res chain seq x y z
N MET A 1 -7.13 -11.97 -15.86
CA MET A 1 -6.33 -12.00 -14.61
C MET A 1 -6.14 -10.55 -14.20
N HIS A 2 -6.86 -10.08 -13.18
CA HIS A 2 -6.66 -8.72 -12.67
C HIS A 2 -5.26 -8.61 -12.05
N SER A 3 -4.53 -7.54 -12.36
CA SER A 3 -3.22 -7.28 -11.74
C SER A 3 -3.38 -7.26 -10.23
N SER A 4 -2.66 -8.15 -9.56
CA SER A 4 -2.61 -8.26 -8.10
C SER A 4 -1.81 -7.13 -7.44
N LEU A 5 -1.04 -6.36 -8.20
CA LEU A 5 -0.40 -5.13 -7.74
C LEU A 5 -1.06 -3.90 -8.39
N ARG A 6 -1.56 -2.99 -7.56
CA ARG A 6 -2.16 -1.71 -7.96
C ARG A 6 -1.32 -0.58 -7.35
N ILE A 7 -0.92 0.39 -8.16
CA ILE A 7 -0.22 1.59 -7.68
C ILE A 7 -1.12 2.80 -7.95
N ARG A 8 -1.33 3.61 -6.90
CA ARG A 8 -2.14 4.83 -6.92
C ARG A 8 -1.29 5.99 -6.47
N ARG A 9 -1.43 7.11 -7.17
CA ARG A 9 -0.74 8.34 -6.81
C ARG A 9 -1.77 9.42 -6.56
N LEU A 10 -1.63 10.07 -5.41
CA LEU A 10 -2.49 11.15 -4.98
C LEU A 10 -1.64 12.40 -4.74
N ARG A 11 -2.21 13.59 -4.93
CA ARG A 11 -1.55 14.83 -4.50
C ARG A 11 -1.68 14.98 -2.99
N ASP A 12 -2.89 14.79 -2.50
CA ASP A 12 -3.26 14.86 -1.10
C ASP A 12 -3.92 13.55 -0.67
N LEU A 13 -3.81 13.22 0.61
CA LEU A 13 -4.44 12.03 1.16
C LEU A 13 -5.90 12.33 1.51
N ASP A 14 -6.80 11.97 0.60
CA ASP A 14 -8.24 12.00 0.85
C ASP A 14 -8.66 10.78 1.69
N GLN A 15 -9.26 11.03 2.86
CA GLN A 15 -9.69 10.00 3.78
C GLN A 15 -10.84 9.16 3.20
N GLU A 16 -11.83 9.78 2.55
CA GLU A 16 -12.96 9.05 1.97
C GLU A 16 -12.49 8.08 0.87
N TYR A 17 -11.52 8.52 0.07
CA TYR A 17 -10.89 7.67 -0.93
C TYR A 17 -10.13 6.52 -0.30
N LEU A 18 -9.34 6.77 0.75
CA LEU A 18 -8.58 5.73 1.42
C LEU A 18 -9.49 4.70 2.10
N ASP A 19 -10.60 5.15 2.68
CA ASP A 19 -11.64 4.28 3.24
C ASP A 19 -12.25 3.39 2.16
N SER A 20 -12.53 3.93 0.97
CA SER A 20 -13.06 3.15 -0.15
C SER A 20 -12.09 2.05 -0.59
N LEU A 21 -10.79 2.34 -0.61
CA LEU A 21 -9.75 1.37 -0.93
C LEU A 21 -9.65 0.29 0.15
N LEU A 22 -9.74 0.68 1.42
CA LEU A 22 -9.66 -0.23 2.56
C LEU A 22 -10.88 -1.17 2.60
N ARG A 23 -12.09 -0.65 2.35
CA ARG A 23 -13.30 -1.46 2.20
C ARG A 23 -13.17 -2.48 1.07
N SER A 24 -12.72 -2.04 -0.10
CA SER A 24 -12.46 -2.94 -1.23
C SER A 24 -11.41 -4.01 -0.88
N CYS A 25 -10.36 -3.65 -0.14
CA CYS A 25 -9.33 -4.60 0.32
C CYS A 25 -9.90 -5.69 1.23
N VAL A 26 -10.75 -5.30 2.19
CA VAL A 26 -11.39 -6.24 3.12
C VAL A 26 -12.46 -7.07 2.42
N GLU A 27 -13.28 -6.50 1.53
CA GLU A 27 -14.28 -7.24 0.76
C GLU A 27 -13.64 -8.31 -0.14
N GLU A 28 -12.46 -8.04 -0.70
CA GLU A 28 -11.72 -8.99 -1.55
C GLU A 28 -11.14 -10.19 -0.76
N GLY A 29 -10.78 -10.02 0.51
CA GLY A 29 -10.00 -11.02 1.27
C GLY A 29 -10.50 -11.39 2.66
N GLY A 30 -11.59 -10.80 3.14
CA GLY A 30 -12.10 -10.93 4.51
C GLY A 30 -11.25 -10.24 5.58
N SER A 31 -10.00 -9.90 5.29
CA SER A 31 -9.09 -9.15 6.16
C SER A 31 -8.04 -8.40 5.32
N CYS A 32 -7.47 -7.31 5.84
CA CYS A 32 -6.49 -6.49 5.12
C CYS A 32 -5.39 -5.98 6.06
N HIS A 33 -4.14 -6.03 5.60
CA HIS A 33 -3.00 -5.36 6.25
C HIS A 33 -2.96 -3.90 5.79
N LEU A 34 -3.22 -2.96 6.70
CA LEU A 34 -3.06 -1.53 6.47
C LEU A 34 -1.67 -1.10 6.95
N LEU A 35 -0.77 -0.86 6.00
CA LEU A 35 0.60 -0.45 6.30
C LEU A 35 0.79 1.04 6.02
N LEU A 36 1.14 1.83 7.03
CA LEU A 36 1.18 3.29 6.96
C LEU A 36 2.60 3.82 7.18
N SER A 37 3.09 4.71 6.31
CA SER A 37 4.31 5.46 6.60
C SER A 37 4.12 6.50 7.70
N ASP A 38 5.23 7.03 8.20
CA ASP A 38 5.21 8.19 9.08
C ASP A 38 4.50 9.39 8.44
N GLY A 39 3.83 10.17 9.30
CA GLY A 39 2.99 11.31 8.92
C GLY A 39 1.55 10.95 8.51
N VAL A 40 1.20 9.68 8.38
CA VAL A 40 -0.19 9.25 8.12
C VAL A 40 -0.91 8.98 9.43
N VAL A 41 -2.04 9.67 9.64
CA VAL A 41 -2.95 9.44 10.76
C VAL A 41 -4.30 9.06 10.19
N LEU A 42 -4.84 7.92 10.62
CA LEU A 42 -6.12 7.41 10.17
C LEU A 42 -6.95 6.94 11.36
N ASP A 43 -8.20 7.37 11.43
CA ASP A 43 -9.15 7.00 12.48
C ASP A 43 -10.00 5.81 12.00
N VAL A 44 -9.38 4.63 11.99
CA VAL A 44 -9.96 3.42 11.36
C VAL A 44 -11.32 3.05 11.97
N GLU A 45 -11.47 3.18 13.29
CA GLU A 45 -12.70 2.84 14.01
C GLU A 45 -13.86 3.76 13.61
N ARG A 46 -13.60 5.06 13.51
CA ARG A 46 -14.60 6.04 13.11
C ARG A 46 -15.15 5.80 11.70
N TYR A 47 -14.29 5.33 10.78
CA TYR A 47 -14.63 5.27 9.37
C TYR A 47 -15.11 3.90 8.88
N LEU A 48 -14.60 2.81 9.47
CA LEU A 48 -14.98 1.47 9.07
C LEU A 48 -16.19 0.93 9.86
N GLY A 49 -16.45 1.48 11.05
CA GLY A 49 -17.33 0.85 12.03
C GLY A 49 -16.64 -0.31 12.74
N THR A 50 -17.17 -0.69 13.92
CA THR A 50 -16.56 -1.71 14.79
C THR A 50 -16.32 -3.04 14.08
N ASP A 51 -17.29 -3.54 13.30
CA ASP A 51 -17.19 -4.88 12.69
C ASP A 51 -16.09 -5.00 11.63
N MET A 52 -15.79 -3.91 10.90
CA MET A 52 -14.73 -3.91 9.89
C MET A 52 -13.36 -3.54 10.47
N SER A 53 -13.31 -2.83 11.60
CA SER A 53 -12.04 -2.54 12.28
C SER A 53 -11.33 -3.81 12.76
N GLU A 54 -12.07 -4.86 13.15
CA GLU A 54 -11.50 -6.16 13.54
C GLU A 54 -10.84 -6.91 12.37
N MET A 55 -11.22 -6.56 11.12
CA MET A 55 -10.69 -7.17 9.91
C MET A 55 -9.45 -6.45 9.36
N VAL A 56 -9.04 -5.34 9.99
CA VAL A 56 -7.92 -4.50 9.53
C VAL A 56 -6.76 -4.55 10.52
N MET A 57 -5.63 -5.07 10.05
CA MET A 57 -4.39 -5.08 10.82
C MET A 57 -3.55 -3.86 10.47
N VAL A 58 -3.54 -2.87 11.37
CA VAL A 58 -2.80 -1.61 11.17
C VAL A 58 -1.35 -1.77 11.64
N GLN A 59 -0.40 -1.45 10.78
CA GLN A 59 1.03 -1.44 11.12
C GLN A 59 1.71 -0.18 10.59
N ARG A 60 2.57 0.43 11.41
CA ARG A 60 3.42 1.54 10.97
C ARG A 60 4.69 1.01 10.30
N ILE A 61 4.98 1.53 9.12
CA ILE A 61 6.24 1.31 8.41
C ILE A 61 7.15 2.51 8.70
N LEU A 62 8.15 2.29 9.55
CA LEU A 62 9.17 3.31 9.86
C LEU A 62 10.37 3.22 8.92
N THR A 63 10.62 2.04 8.34
CA THR A 63 11.80 1.77 7.50
C THR A 63 11.48 0.89 6.30
N PRO A 64 12.25 1.00 5.21
CA PRO A 64 12.10 0.11 4.07
C PRO A 64 12.40 -1.36 4.44
N PHE A 65 13.30 -1.59 5.41
CA PHE A 65 13.61 -2.94 5.89
C PHE A 65 12.39 -3.63 6.54
N GLN A 66 11.64 -2.91 7.38
CA GLN A 66 10.40 -3.43 7.95
C GLN A 66 9.40 -3.81 6.87
N LEU A 67 9.20 -2.94 5.86
CA LEU A 67 8.28 -3.24 4.76
C LEU A 67 8.73 -4.47 3.96
N ARG A 68 10.01 -4.59 3.63
CA ARG A 68 10.54 -5.79 2.94
C ARG A 68 10.29 -7.04 3.76
N ARG A 69 10.52 -6.99 5.07
CA ARG A 69 10.30 -8.12 5.97
C ARG A 69 8.83 -8.53 6.02
N ILE A 70 7.91 -7.56 6.16
CA ILE A 70 6.45 -7.82 6.12
C ILE A 70 6.06 -8.48 4.79
N LEU A 71 6.56 -7.97 3.66
CA LEU A 71 6.22 -8.52 2.35
C LEU A 71 6.81 -9.93 2.12
N LEU A 72 8.03 -10.20 2.59
CA LEU A 72 8.71 -11.48 2.37
C LEU A 72 8.26 -12.58 3.34
N GLU A 73 8.09 -12.24 4.63
CA GLU A 73 7.78 -13.18 5.71
C GLU A 73 6.29 -13.24 6.04
N GLY A 74 5.52 -12.21 5.65
CA GLY A 74 4.10 -12.11 5.94
C GLY A 74 3.23 -13.04 5.08
N ASP A 75 1.99 -13.18 5.51
CA ASP A 75 0.95 -13.97 4.84
C ASP A 75 0.58 -13.43 3.44
N THR A 76 -0.42 -14.05 2.81
CA THR A 76 -0.93 -13.67 1.48
C THR A 76 -2.19 -12.81 1.53
N LEU A 77 -2.58 -12.32 2.72
CA LEU A 77 -3.74 -11.44 2.84
C LEU A 77 -3.52 -10.16 2.04
N PRO A 78 -4.60 -9.49 1.61
CA PRO A 78 -4.49 -8.19 0.96
C PRO A 78 -3.69 -7.15 1.77
N HIS A 79 -2.86 -6.37 1.08
CA HIS A 79 -2.06 -5.29 1.65
C HIS A 79 -2.47 -3.94 1.05
N LEU A 80 -2.87 -2.98 1.89
CA LEU A 80 -3.01 -1.58 1.54
C LEU A 80 -1.84 -0.80 2.15
N ILE A 81 -0.96 -0.31 1.30
CA ILE A 81 0.31 0.32 1.70
C ILE A 81 0.22 1.80 1.36
N VAL A 82 0.30 2.67 2.36
CA VAL A 82 0.16 4.12 2.20
C VAL A 82 1.48 4.79 2.56
N LEU A 83 2.16 5.36 1.59
CA LEU A 83 3.45 6.02 1.77
C LEU A 83 3.38 7.49 1.34
N SER A 84 3.98 8.38 2.10
CA SER A 84 4.24 9.75 1.64
C SER A 84 5.41 9.77 0.65
N SER A 85 5.37 10.69 -0.30
CA SER A 85 6.46 10.85 -1.27
C SER A 85 7.76 11.35 -0.63
N SER A 86 7.69 12.02 0.53
CA SER A 86 8.86 12.39 1.32
C SER A 86 9.57 11.15 1.88
N VAL A 87 8.84 10.19 2.42
CA VAL A 87 9.42 8.92 2.93
C VAL A 87 10.10 8.15 1.80
N LEU A 88 9.48 8.06 0.62
CA LEU A 88 10.11 7.43 -0.55
C LEU A 88 11.36 8.20 -1.02
N SER A 89 11.36 9.52 -0.89
CA SER A 89 12.54 10.35 -1.21
C SER A 89 13.70 10.05 -0.28
N GLU A 90 13.43 9.86 1.00
CA GLU A 90 14.45 9.50 2.01
C GLU A 90 15.02 8.10 1.78
N TRP A 91 14.20 7.15 1.32
CA TRP A 91 14.67 5.79 1.01
C TRP A 91 15.59 5.77 -0.22
N GLY A 92 15.42 6.73 -1.14
CA GLY A 92 16.15 6.77 -2.40
C GLY A 92 15.64 5.74 -3.42
N MET A 93 16.07 5.93 -4.67
CA MET A 93 15.55 5.18 -5.82
C MET A 93 15.82 3.68 -5.74
N GLU A 94 17.07 3.28 -5.44
CA GLU A 94 17.48 1.88 -5.43
C GLU A 94 16.65 1.06 -4.43
N ILE A 95 16.49 1.60 -3.22
CA ILE A 95 15.73 0.93 -2.16
C ILE A 95 14.25 0.83 -2.56
N THR A 96 13.69 1.91 -3.11
CA THR A 96 12.31 1.98 -3.56
C THR A 96 12.02 0.96 -4.68
N LEU A 97 12.90 0.86 -5.68
CA LEU A 97 12.77 -0.13 -6.76
C LEU A 97 12.83 -1.56 -6.22
N SER A 98 13.76 -1.84 -5.30
CA SER A 98 13.85 -3.15 -4.67
C SER A 98 12.59 -3.52 -3.87
N VAL A 99 11.97 -2.56 -3.17
CA VAL A 99 10.67 -2.78 -2.50
C VAL A 99 9.57 -3.09 -3.52
N LEU A 100 9.51 -2.36 -4.62
CA LEU A 100 8.53 -2.58 -5.68
C LEU A 100 8.69 -3.94 -6.36
N ASP A 101 9.93 -4.40 -6.55
CA ASP A 101 10.19 -5.72 -7.10
C ASP A 101 9.75 -6.83 -6.14
N ILE A 102 9.94 -6.66 -4.84
CA ILE A 102 9.38 -7.58 -3.83
C ILE A 102 7.85 -7.59 -3.89
N MET A 103 7.19 -6.43 -3.98
CA MET A 103 5.74 -6.37 -4.14
C MET A 103 5.27 -7.09 -5.41
N ARG A 104 5.95 -6.87 -6.55
CA ARG A 104 5.65 -7.56 -7.82
C ARG A 104 5.79 -9.07 -7.69
N MET A 105 6.87 -9.54 -7.07
CA MET A 105 7.10 -10.97 -6.86
C MET A 105 6.03 -11.57 -5.95
N LYS A 106 5.70 -10.93 -4.83
CA LYS A 106 4.65 -11.40 -3.92
C LYS A 106 3.30 -11.46 -4.62
N ALA A 107 2.94 -10.39 -5.33
CA ALA A 107 1.68 -10.30 -6.05
C ALA A 107 1.56 -11.34 -7.17
N TYR A 108 2.63 -11.59 -7.92
CA TYR A 108 2.63 -12.53 -9.04
C TYR A 108 2.68 -13.99 -8.58
N PHE A 109 3.62 -14.35 -7.71
CA PHE A 109 3.85 -15.74 -7.33
C PHE A 109 2.93 -16.24 -6.22
N GLN A 110 2.50 -15.36 -5.32
CA GLN A 110 1.64 -15.74 -4.19
C GLN A 110 0.18 -15.31 -4.37
N GLY A 111 -0.16 -14.66 -5.49
CA GLY A 111 -1.52 -14.15 -5.75
C GLY A 111 -1.97 -13.07 -4.77
N CYS A 112 -1.04 -12.48 -4.00
CA CYS A 112 -1.33 -11.52 -2.95
C CYS A 112 -1.78 -10.18 -3.56
N GLN A 113 -2.96 -9.69 -3.15
CA GLN A 113 -3.42 -8.36 -3.57
C GLN A 113 -2.66 -7.27 -2.82
N ILE A 114 -2.03 -6.36 -3.55
CA ILE A 114 -1.25 -5.25 -2.99
C ILE A 114 -1.71 -3.98 -3.66
N THR A 115 -2.20 -3.02 -2.87
CA THR A 115 -2.47 -1.66 -3.30
C THR A 115 -1.46 -0.73 -2.64
N LEU A 116 -0.59 -0.12 -3.43
CA LEU A 116 0.34 0.92 -2.99
C LEU A 116 -0.23 2.30 -3.33
N VAL A 117 -0.49 3.10 -2.31
CA VAL A 117 -0.88 4.52 -2.40
C VAL A 117 0.33 5.37 -2.06
N VAL A 118 0.72 6.25 -2.98
CA VAL A 118 1.75 7.27 -2.76
C VAL A 118 1.11 8.65 -2.82
N PHE A 119 1.24 9.43 -1.75
CA PHE A 119 0.68 10.79 -1.68
C PHE A 119 1.75 11.86 -1.44
N GLY A 120 1.50 13.08 -1.89
CA GLY A 120 2.39 14.24 -1.71
C GLY A 120 3.03 14.75 -3.00
N ALA A 121 4.15 15.45 -2.85
CA ALA A 121 4.87 16.08 -3.94
C ALA A 121 5.32 15.08 -5.03
N PRO A 122 5.48 15.52 -6.29
CA PRO A 122 6.04 14.68 -7.34
C PRO A 122 7.34 14.01 -6.96
N PHE A 123 7.41 12.71 -7.24
CA PHE A 123 8.55 11.88 -6.92
C PHE A 123 8.96 11.05 -8.12
N ILE A 124 10.17 10.52 -8.08
CA ILE A 124 10.83 9.88 -9.22
C ILE A 124 10.08 8.62 -9.74
N LEU A 125 9.22 8.04 -8.89
CA LEU A 125 8.26 6.99 -9.25
C LEU A 125 7.22 7.42 -10.29
N ASP A 126 7.05 8.72 -10.55
CA ASP A 126 6.15 9.26 -11.56
C ASP A 126 6.41 8.71 -12.96
N HIS A 127 7.65 8.33 -13.25
CA HIS A 127 8.04 7.75 -14.53
C HIS A 127 7.83 6.23 -14.55
N VAL A 128 7.96 5.57 -13.40
CA VAL A 128 7.76 4.12 -13.23
C VAL A 128 6.27 3.77 -13.17
N ALA A 129 5.45 4.57 -12.48
CA ALA A 129 4.01 4.40 -12.39
C ALA A 129 3.31 4.56 -13.75
N ARG A 130 3.83 5.42 -14.65
CA ARG A 130 3.32 5.54 -16.03
C ARG A 130 3.52 4.27 -16.86
N GLY A 131 4.55 3.47 -16.56
CA GLY A 131 4.74 2.16 -17.19
C GLY A 131 3.89 1.04 -16.57
N LEU A 132 3.38 1.24 -15.35
CA LEU A 132 2.63 0.23 -14.57
C LEU A 132 1.12 0.48 -14.52
N ALA A 133 0.66 1.68 -14.86
CA ALA A 133 -0.75 2.05 -14.94
C ALA A 133 -1.43 1.59 -16.24
N VAL A 134 -0.70 0.91 -17.14
CA VAL A 134 -1.31 0.27 -18.32
C VAL A 134 -2.03 -0.99 -17.83
N ASN A 135 -3.35 -0.91 -17.74
CA ASN A 135 -4.35 -1.93 -17.37
C ASN A 135 -5.03 -1.69 -16.02
N GLY A 136 -5.86 -0.65 -15.98
CA GLY A 136 -7.02 -0.50 -15.11
C GLY A 136 -8.11 0.21 -15.89
#